data_AF-A0AA89BSL8-F1
#
_entry.id   AF-A0AA89BSL8-F1
#
_cell.length_a   1.000
_cell.length_b   1.000
_cell.length_c   1.000
_cell.angle_alpha   90.00
_cell.angle_beta   90.00
_cell.angle_gamma   90.00
#
_symmetry.space_group_name_H-M   'P 1'
#
loop_
_entity.id
_entity.type
_entity.pdbx_description
1 polymer ?
#
loop_
_entity_poly.entity_id
_entity_poly.type
_entity_poly.pdbx_seq_one_letter_code
_entity_poly.pdbx_strand_id
1 'polypeptide(L)'
;MEGSKFYYKARYKYVPENDGEDDSDIPDIPMEVGDLLEVSAPLEDPNENPENPQGWLKGYNKTQKVYGYFPGNHVEAVKMEEILPQSQPDNLILIFLNQEFNNERFKKSKSELVELSLLD
;
A
#
# COMPACT_ATOMS: atom_id res chain seq x y z
N MET A 1 13.26 18.12 -5.52
CA MET A 1 11.93 18.56 -5.06
C MET A 1 11.06 17.33 -5.08
N GLU A 2 10.76 16.73 -3.93
CA GLU A 2 9.71 15.72 -3.85
C GLU A 2 8.42 16.39 -4.28
N GLY A 3 7.90 16.02 -5.45
CA GLY A 3 6.66 16.55 -5.96
C GLY A 3 5.55 16.24 -4.96
N SER A 4 4.81 17.27 -4.54
CA SER A 4 3.64 17.08 -3.67
C SER A 4 2.69 16.07 -4.32
N LYS A 5 2.07 15.22 -3.51
CA LYS A 5 1.09 14.23 -3.97
C LYS A 5 -0.24 14.48 -3.27
N PHE A 6 -1.31 14.30 -4.01
CA PHE A 6 -2.66 14.22 -3.47
C PHE A 6 -3.06 12.76 -3.34
N TYR A 7 -3.75 12.44 -2.27
CA TYR A 7 -4.26 11.10 -2.02
C TYR A 7 -5.77 11.14 -1.94
N TYR A 8 -6.38 10.12 -2.52
CA TYR A 8 -7.82 10.00 -2.60
C TYR A 8 -8.27 8.62 -2.21
N LYS A 9 -9.46 8.52 -1.62
CA LYS A 9 -10.14 7.26 -1.36
C LYS A 9 -11.39 7.16 -2.22
N ALA A 10 -11.56 6.06 -2.95
CA ALA A 10 -12.74 5.84 -3.75
C ALA A 10 -13.98 5.64 -2.86
N ARG A 11 -15.02 6.44 -3.09
CA ARG A 11 -16.31 6.32 -2.42
C ARG A 11 -17.32 5.50 -3.20
N TYR A 12 -17.15 5.46 -4.52
CA TYR A 12 -18.04 4.75 -5.43
C TYR A 12 -17.23 3.88 -6.38
N LYS A 13 -17.84 2.76 -6.79
CA LYS A 13 -17.29 1.91 -7.83
C LYS A 13 -17.34 2.62 -9.16
N TYR A 14 -16.29 2.48 -9.96
CA TYR A 14 -16.24 2.92 -11.35
C TYR A 14 -15.77 1.76 -12.23
N VAL A 15 -16.51 1.49 -13.30
CA VAL A 15 -16.16 0.50 -14.31
C VAL A 15 -16.04 1.25 -15.64
N PRO A 16 -14.83 1.36 -16.20
CA PRO A 16 -14.63 1.99 -17.50
C PRO A 16 -15.52 1.35 -18.57
N GLU A 17 -16.15 2.17 -19.40
CA GLU A 17 -16.98 1.68 -20.51
C GLU A 17 -16.14 1.14 -21.67
N ASN A 18 -14.85 1.50 -21.73
CA ASN A 18 -13.93 1.12 -22.79
C ASN A 18 -12.63 0.55 -22.20
N ASP A 19 -12.16 -0.58 -22.70
CA ASP A 19 -10.95 -1.29 -22.25
C ASP A 19 -9.65 -0.79 -22.89
N GLY A 20 -9.69 0.41 -23.50
CA GLY A 20 -8.53 1.06 -24.12
C GLY A 20 -8.63 1.28 -25.63
N GLU A 21 -9.83 1.24 -26.22
CA GLU A 21 -10.06 1.58 -27.64
C GLU A 21 -10.35 3.07 -27.89
N ASP A 22 -9.94 3.96 -26.98
CA ASP A 22 -9.97 5.41 -27.24
C ASP A 22 -8.55 5.87 -27.61
N ASP A 23 -8.41 6.82 -28.52
CA ASP A 23 -7.12 7.31 -29.08
C ASP A 23 -6.18 7.97 -28.02
N SER A 24 -6.52 7.87 -26.73
CA SER A 24 -5.69 8.30 -25.62
C SER A 24 -4.63 7.26 -25.27
N ASP A 25 -3.38 7.68 -25.12
CA ASP A 25 -2.27 6.80 -24.72
C ASP A 25 -2.43 6.20 -23.31
N ILE A 26 -3.41 6.65 -22.53
CA ILE A 26 -3.59 6.29 -21.11
C ILE A 26 -5.06 5.98 -20.85
N PRO A 27 -5.42 4.72 -20.55
CA PRO A 27 -6.81 4.32 -20.41
C PRO A 27 -7.43 4.81 -19.09
N ASP A 28 -8.75 4.79 -19.05
CA ASP A 28 -9.53 4.84 -17.82
C ASP A 28 -9.24 3.60 -16.96
N ILE A 29 -9.19 3.78 -15.64
CA ILE A 29 -8.94 2.70 -14.70
C ILE A 29 -10.17 2.38 -13.84
N PRO A 30 -10.41 1.10 -13.54
CA PRO A 30 -11.47 0.72 -12.62
C PRO A 30 -11.17 1.18 -11.19
N MET A 31 -12.24 1.41 -10.43
CA MET A 31 -12.20 1.70 -9.01
C MET A 31 -13.20 0.84 -8.25
N GLU A 32 -12.79 0.34 -7.11
CA GLU A 32 -13.66 -0.28 -6.10
C GLU A 32 -13.76 0.64 -4.87
N VAL A 33 -14.86 0.54 -4.13
CA VAL A 33 -15.06 1.35 -2.92
C VAL A 33 -13.96 1.06 -1.90
N GLY A 34 -13.29 2.11 -1.44
CA GLY A 34 -12.18 2.05 -0.50
C GLY A 34 -10.80 1.99 -1.14
N ASP A 35 -10.70 1.94 -2.47
CA ASP A 35 -9.42 2.02 -3.17
C ASP A 35 -8.67 3.30 -2.83
N LEU A 36 -7.36 3.18 -2.72
CA LEU A 36 -6.47 4.30 -2.50
C LEU A 36 -5.85 4.76 -3.82
N LEU A 37 -6.04 6.01 -4.19
CA LEU A 37 -5.49 6.63 -5.39
C LEU A 37 -4.46 7.70 -5.03
N GLU A 38 -3.41 7.76 -5.83
CA GLU A 38 -2.31 8.72 -5.68
C GLU A 38 -2.17 9.53 -6.97
N VAL A 39 -2.23 10.85 -6.82
CA VAL A 39 -2.17 11.82 -7.93
C VAL A 39 -0.98 12.75 -7.70
N SER A 40 -0.16 12.92 -8.72
CA SER A 40 0.97 13.85 -8.69
C SER A 40 0.49 15.30 -8.78
N ALA A 41 1.12 16.21 -8.04
CA ALA A 41 0.93 17.65 -8.21
C ALA A 41 1.92 18.24 -9.24
N PRO A 42 1.55 19.31 -9.96
CA PRO A 42 0.22 19.92 -9.98
C PRO A 42 -0.81 19.03 -10.72
N LEU A 43 -2.10 19.26 -10.46
CA LEU A 43 -3.16 18.63 -11.24
C LEU A 43 -3.08 19.08 -12.71
N GLU A 44 -3.54 18.22 -13.63
CA GLU A 44 -3.56 18.54 -15.07
C GLU A 44 -4.48 19.75 -15.36
N ASP A 45 -5.64 19.84 -14.70
CA ASP A 45 -6.48 21.03 -14.70
C ASP A 45 -6.11 21.95 -13.53
N PRO A 46 -5.59 23.17 -13.78
CA PRO A 46 -5.22 24.12 -12.73
C PRO A 46 -6.41 24.73 -11.98
N ASN A 47 -7.65 24.59 -12.48
CA ASN A 47 -8.86 25.07 -11.81
C ASN A 47 -9.53 24.00 -10.94
N GLU A 48 -9.09 22.75 -11.05
CA GLU A 48 -9.61 21.65 -10.25
C GLU A 48 -9.28 21.86 -8.77
N ASN A 49 -10.25 21.58 -7.89
CA ASN A 49 -10.02 21.68 -6.45
C ASN A 49 -9.48 20.34 -5.92
N PRO A 50 -8.22 20.25 -5.45
CA PRO A 50 -7.66 18.99 -4.99
C PRO A 50 -8.40 18.38 -3.79
N GLU A 51 -9.08 19.20 -2.97
CA GLU A 51 -9.83 18.72 -1.79
C GLU A 51 -11.24 18.21 -2.15
N ASN A 52 -11.78 18.63 -3.30
CA ASN A 52 -13.10 18.22 -3.76
C ASN A 52 -13.16 18.18 -5.30
N PRO A 53 -12.43 17.24 -5.93
CA PRO A 53 -12.30 17.20 -7.37
C PRO A 53 -13.64 16.84 -8.02
N GLN A 54 -13.99 17.55 -9.10
CA GLN A 54 -15.24 17.32 -9.84
C GLN A 54 -15.01 16.74 -11.24
N GLY A 55 -13.86 17.05 -11.85
CA GLY A 55 -13.46 16.56 -13.16
C GLY A 55 -12.73 15.22 -13.11
N TRP A 56 -12.05 14.90 -14.20
CA TRP A 56 -11.24 13.70 -14.33
C TRP A 56 -9.84 13.92 -13.78
N LEU A 57 -9.36 12.93 -13.03
CA LEU A 57 -8.03 12.92 -12.47
C LEU A 57 -7.21 11.80 -13.09
N LYS A 58 -5.90 12.02 -13.12
CA LYS A 58 -4.94 11.04 -13.61
C LYS A 58 -4.05 10.60 -12.47
N GLY A 59 -4.04 9.31 -12.17
CA GLY A 59 -3.31 8.83 -11.02
C GLY A 59 -3.13 7.33 -10.99
N TYR A 60 -2.50 6.89 -9.92
CA TYR A 60 -2.20 5.50 -9.66
C TYR A 60 -3.16 4.95 -8.60
N ASN A 61 -3.98 3.98 -8.97
CA ASN A 61 -4.74 3.18 -7.99
C ASN A 61 -3.77 2.23 -7.30
N LYS A 62 -3.40 2.57 -6.05
CA LYS A 62 -2.44 1.82 -5.24
C LYS A 62 -2.98 0.48 -4.77
N THR A 63 -4.30 0.32 -4.70
CA THR A 63 -4.93 -0.95 -4.33
C THR A 63 -4.86 -1.93 -5.49
N GLN A 64 -5.35 -1.52 -6.67
CA GLN A 64 -5.44 -2.36 -7.86
C GLN A 64 -4.16 -2.41 -8.71
N LYS A 65 -3.18 -1.56 -8.41
CA LYS A 65 -1.87 -1.46 -9.08
C LYS A 65 -1.96 -1.05 -10.56
N VAL A 66 -2.92 -0.20 -10.91
CA VAL A 66 -3.14 0.32 -12.26
C VAL A 66 -3.02 1.84 -12.30
N TYR A 67 -2.56 2.38 -13.43
CA TYR A 67 -2.39 3.83 -13.64
C TYR A 67 -3.28 4.28 -14.79
N GLY A 68 -3.98 5.40 -14.61
CA GLY A 68 -4.78 6.00 -15.66
C GLY A 68 -5.78 7.03 -15.14
N TYR A 69 -6.84 7.25 -15.93
CA TYR A 69 -7.86 8.25 -15.65
C TYR A 69 -8.99 7.69 -14.78
N PHE A 70 -9.48 8.51 -13.87
CA PHE A 70 -10.64 8.19 -13.03
C PHE A 70 -11.47 9.43 -12.68
N PRO A 71 -12.78 9.29 -12.45
CA PRO A 71 -13.64 10.42 -12.12
C PRO A 71 -13.41 10.94 -10.69
N GLY A 72 -13.05 12.22 -10.56
CA GLY A 72 -12.77 12.88 -9.29
C GLY A 72 -13.98 12.99 -8.37
N ASN A 73 -15.18 13.17 -8.93
CA ASN A 73 -16.42 13.18 -8.14
C ASN A 73 -16.76 11.82 -7.49
N HIS A 74 -16.01 10.75 -7.79
CA HIS A 74 -16.16 9.44 -7.16
C HIS A 74 -15.24 9.22 -5.96
N VAL A 75 -14.38 10.18 -5.63
CA VAL A 75 -13.37 10.05 -4.59
C VAL A 75 -13.48 11.13 -3.52
N GLU A 76 -12.87 10.90 -2.37
CA GLU A 76 -12.68 11.91 -1.32
C GLU A 76 -11.18 12.12 -1.07
N ALA A 77 -10.76 13.37 -0.87
CA ALA A 77 -9.38 13.67 -0.50
C ALA A 77 -9.09 13.11 0.91
N VAL A 78 -7.95 12.43 1.05
CA VAL A 78 -7.50 11.87 2.33
C VAL A 78 -6.10 12.36 2.63
N LYS A 79 -5.81 12.58 3.92
CA LYS A 79 -4.46 12.96 4.34
C LYS A 79 -3.59 11.72 4.42
N MET A 80 -2.30 11.85 4.08
CA MET A 80 -1.36 10.72 4.15
C MET A 80 -1.29 10.06 5.53
N GLU A 81 -1.51 10.85 6.59
CA GLU A 81 -1.57 10.39 7.98
C GLU A 81 -2.75 9.45 8.27
N GLU A 82 -3.85 9.54 7.52
CA GLU A 82 -5.03 8.68 7.65
C GLU A 82 -4.90 7.37 6.87
N ILE A 83 -3.94 7.31 5.95
CA ILE A 83 -3.70 6.19 5.03
C ILE A 83 -2.69 5.21 5.61
N LEU A 84 -1.81 5.68 6.50
CA LEU A 84 -0.97 4.81 7.30
C LEU A 84 -1.92 4.00 8.21
N PRO A 85 -1.81 2.65 8.26
CA PRO A 85 -2.46 1.94 9.33
C PRO A 85 -2.00 2.62 10.61
N GLN A 86 -2.95 3.13 11.42
CA GLN A 86 -2.64 3.45 12.81
C GLN A 86 -1.90 2.23 13.31
N SER A 87 -0.61 2.39 13.61
CA SER A 87 0.21 1.32 14.14
C SER A 87 -0.54 0.85 15.37
N GLN A 88 -1.26 -0.26 15.24
CA GLN A 88 -1.89 -0.90 16.38
C GLN A 88 -0.74 -1.15 17.35
N PRO A 89 -0.76 -0.58 18.56
CA PRO A 89 0.30 -0.83 19.50
C PRO A 89 0.06 -2.19 20.16
N ASP A 90 -0.25 -3.25 19.40
CA ASP A 90 -0.56 -4.55 19.98
C ASP A 90 0.02 -5.68 19.11
N ASN A 91 1.01 -6.38 19.69
CA ASN A 91 1.52 -7.71 19.35
C ASN A 91 2.67 -7.91 18.35
N LEU A 92 3.41 -6.88 17.93
CA LEU A 92 4.70 -7.15 17.25
C LEU A 92 5.87 -7.39 18.22
N ILE A 93 5.79 -6.98 19.49
CA ILE A 93 6.85 -7.23 20.47
C ILE A 93 6.95 -8.73 20.84
N LEU A 94 5.86 -9.50 20.75
CA LEU A 94 5.91 -10.94 21.06
C LEU A 94 6.58 -11.79 19.96
N ILE A 95 6.57 -11.36 18.71
CA ILE A 95 7.15 -12.14 17.60
C ILE A 95 8.68 -11.99 17.60
N PHE A 96 9.22 -10.81 17.92
CA PHE A 96 10.67 -10.60 17.99
C PHE A 96 11.31 -11.22 19.25
N LEU A 97 10.61 -11.24 20.39
CA LEU A 97 11.14 -11.89 21.60
C LEU A 97 11.14 -13.43 21.52
N ASN A 98 10.23 -14.04 20.74
CA ASN A 98 10.21 -15.50 20.55
C ASN A 98 11.22 -16.02 19.52
N GLN A 99 11.79 -15.18 18.66
CA GLN A 99 12.88 -15.60 17.78
C GLN A 99 14.25 -15.54 18.49
N GLU A 100 14.47 -14.57 19.38
CA GLU A 100 15.72 -14.50 20.15
C GLU A 100 15.81 -15.60 21.22
N PHE A 101 14.70 -15.99 21.87
CA PHE A 101 14.72 -17.07 22.86
C PHE A 101 14.97 -18.47 22.26
N ASN A 102 14.59 -18.70 21.00
CA ASN A 102 14.79 -19.99 20.33
C ASN A 102 16.19 -20.17 19.74
N ASN A 103 16.94 -19.09 19.53
CA ASN A 103 18.31 -19.15 19.00
C ASN A 103 19.38 -19.39 20.08
N GLU A 104 19.07 -19.17 21.36
CA GLU A 104 20.00 -19.48 22.46
C GLU A 104 19.88 -20.94 22.98
N ARG A 105 18.84 -21.68 22.60
CA ARG A 105 18.68 -23.10 23.02
C ARG A 105 19.43 -24.12 22.17
N PHE A 106 20.08 -23.72 21.07
CA PHE A 106 20.90 -24.61 20.23
C PHE A 106 22.41 -24.40 20.36
N LYS A 107 22.86 -23.79 21.46
CA LYS A 107 24.28 -23.78 21.86
C LYS A 107 24.47 -24.45 23.22
N LYS A 108 24.14 -25.74 23.34
CA LYS A 108 24.84 -26.67 24.25
C LYS A 108 24.42 -28.15 24.07
N SER A 109 25.47 -28.98 23.95
CA SER A 109 25.59 -30.41 24.25
C SER A 109 24.82 -31.44 23.40
N LYS A 110 25.56 -32.08 22.47
CA LYS A 110 25.46 -33.53 22.21
C LYS A 110 26.74 -34.18 21.65
N SER A 111 27.91 -33.74 22.11
CA SER A 111 29.17 -34.53 22.00
C SER A 111 29.86 -34.75 23.34
N GLU A 112 29.15 -34.47 24.43
CA GLU A 112 29.31 -35.08 25.77
C GLU A 112 28.90 -36.57 25.75
N LEU A 113 29.25 -37.29 24.67
CA LEU A 113 29.02 -38.73 24.44
C LEU A 113 30.28 -39.42 23.88
N VAL A 114 31.46 -38.81 24.03
CA VAL A 114 32.76 -39.42 23.63
C VAL A 114 33.63 -39.81 24.84
N GLU A 115 33.23 -39.49 26.08
CA GLU A 115 33.97 -39.86 27.30
C GLU A 115 33.39 -41.07 28.07
N LEU A 116 32.65 -41.96 27.40
CA LEU A 116 32.22 -43.26 27.98
C LEU A 116 32.71 -44.48 27.19
N SER A 117 33.71 -44.33 26.32
CA SER A 117 34.28 -45.44 25.54
C SER A 117 35.80 -45.60 25.67
N LEU A 118 36.38 -45.20 26.80
CA LEU A 118 37.73 -45.61 27.17
C LEU A 118 37.65 -46.30 28.53
N LEU A 119 37.33 -47.61 28.58
CA LEU A 119 37.65 -48.57 29.66
C LEU A 119 36.99 -49.93 29.37
N ASP A 120 37.63 -50.72 28.49
CA ASP A 120 38.07 -52.12 28.71
C ASP A 120 38.80 -52.64 27.46
#